data_AF-A0A921QFB8-F1
#
_entry.id   AF-A0A921QFB8-F1
#
_cell.length_a   1.000
_cell.length_b   1.000
_cell.length_c   1.000
_cell.angle_alpha   90.00
_cell.angle_beta   90.00
_cell.angle_gamma   90.00
#
_symmetry.space_group_name_H-M   'P 1'
#
loop_
_entity.id
_entity.type
_entity.pdbx_description
1 polymer ?
#
loop_
_entity_poly.entity_id
_entity_poly.type
_entity_poly.pdbx_seq_one_letter_code
_entity_poly.pdbx_strand_id
1 'polypeptide(L)'
;MATTTAAATGTVVLVDAALAPYEYPDLRWLVRKHVLAVLQEFPTLSPSVDTYTSDSGASTVLLNARGLLTVSSALPPVLLTLWLPREYPYLPPLAYVFPAAAPSSAAPLSLARDHPFVDHRTGRVRRTVPYLEDWAVPRSSLAGLVRSLVAALRMCHPLTPRFGSAVVHATTRATPVEEEQERMRTALLDELVSRLGRDTAAFRGHVDEDIHAMSSIQGSLRARGDAMDRAVRDLEDERLRLERAVTASLSHRGKLLAWLHKTSSRAPEHDARAPPPLAPHAAAGDAPRWLESKASELAVDDTVDALGHALEDGDLISFQEYIKRVKVLAREQFFHCHAAGTSMMSKHTK
;
A
#
# COMPACT_ATOMS: atom_id res chain seq x y z
N MET A 1 -9.85 34.93 -36.51
CA MET A 1 -10.77 34.01 -37.23
C MET A 1 -10.11 32.65 -37.30
N ALA A 2 -10.55 31.70 -36.48
CA ALA A 2 -9.97 30.36 -36.44
C ALA A 2 -10.61 29.51 -37.55
N THR A 3 -9.83 29.15 -38.55
CA THR A 3 -10.21 28.18 -39.58
C THR A 3 -10.24 26.78 -38.96
N THR A 4 -11.43 26.31 -38.62
CA THR A 4 -11.68 24.90 -38.28
C THR A 4 -11.46 24.06 -39.53
N THR A 5 -10.27 23.48 -39.67
CA THR A 5 -9.98 22.49 -40.70
C THR A 5 -10.83 21.25 -40.41
N ALA A 6 -11.96 21.10 -41.10
CA ALA A 6 -12.78 19.91 -41.03
C ALA A 6 -11.90 18.69 -41.40
N ALA A 7 -11.80 17.70 -40.51
CA ALA A 7 -11.12 16.45 -40.81
C ALA A 7 -11.71 15.90 -42.12
N ALA A 8 -10.85 15.60 -43.10
CA ALA A 8 -11.28 15.15 -44.42
C ALA A 8 -12.24 13.96 -44.26
N THR A 9 -13.36 13.96 -44.98
CA THR A 9 -14.43 12.95 -44.84
C THR A 9 -13.90 11.51 -44.88
N GLY A 10 -12.85 11.24 -45.66
CA GLY A 10 -12.19 9.94 -45.71
C GLY A 10 -11.49 9.51 -44.41
N THR A 11 -10.95 10.45 -43.63
CA THR A 11 -10.30 10.20 -42.34
C THR A 11 -11.31 9.66 -41.32
N VAL A 12 -12.51 10.24 -41.30
CA VAL A 12 -13.58 9.82 -40.39
C VAL A 12 -14.05 8.40 -40.72
N VAL A 13 -14.28 8.12 -42.01
CA VAL A 13 -14.72 6.79 -42.47
C VAL A 13 -13.68 5.72 -42.14
N LEU A 14 -12.39 6.02 -42.33
CA LEU A 14 -11.30 5.11 -41.97
C LEU A 14 -11.27 4.81 -40.48
N VAL A 15 -11.37 5.84 -39.63
CA VAL A 15 -11.38 5.68 -38.17
C VAL A 15 -12.58 4.87 -37.72
N ASP A 16 -13.79 5.16 -38.23
CA ASP A 16 -15.00 4.41 -37.86
C ASP A 16 -14.89 2.93 -38.24
N ALA A 17 -14.38 2.63 -39.45
CA ALA A 17 -14.16 1.25 -39.89
C ALA A 17 -13.10 0.54 -39.04
N ALA A 18 -12.02 1.23 -38.68
CA ALA A 18 -10.93 0.71 -37.86
C ALA A 18 -11.33 0.41 -36.42
N LEU A 19 -12.39 1.05 -35.91
CA LEU A 19 -12.90 0.86 -34.55
C LEU A 19 -13.87 -0.32 -34.42
N ALA A 20 -14.34 -0.90 -35.52
CA ALA A 20 -15.24 -2.06 -35.51
C ALA A 20 -14.77 -3.29 -34.69
N PRO A 21 -13.46 -3.63 -34.63
CA PRO A 21 -12.96 -4.76 -33.84
C PRO A 21 -12.51 -4.40 -32.40
N TYR A 22 -12.75 -3.17 -31.93
CA TYR A 22 -12.37 -2.75 -30.56
C TYR A 22 -13.31 -3.37 -29.52
N GLU A 23 -12.73 -3.73 -28.37
CA GLU A 23 -13.36 -4.54 -27.32
C GLU A 23 -14.56 -3.86 -26.67
N TYR A 24 -14.57 -2.52 -26.61
CA TYR A 24 -15.61 -1.72 -25.97
C TYR A 24 -16.41 -0.90 -27.00
N PRO A 25 -17.52 -1.44 -27.56
CA PRO A 25 -18.35 -0.75 -28.55
C PRO A 25 -18.89 0.60 -28.07
N ASP A 26 -19.33 0.65 -26.81
CA ASP A 26 -19.93 1.84 -26.19
C ASP A 26 -18.94 3.00 -26.03
N LEU A 27 -17.64 2.74 -26.15
CA LEU A 27 -16.58 3.74 -26.04
C LEU A 27 -15.99 4.14 -27.40
N ARG A 28 -16.42 3.55 -28.52
CA ARG A 28 -15.89 3.89 -29.86
C ARG A 28 -16.04 5.36 -30.20
N TRP A 29 -17.13 6.00 -29.76
CA TRP A 29 -17.32 7.45 -29.92
C TRP A 29 -16.23 8.26 -29.21
N LEU A 30 -15.78 7.81 -28.03
CA LEU A 30 -14.73 8.47 -27.25
C LEU A 30 -13.37 8.25 -27.91
N VAL A 31 -13.09 7.03 -28.40
CA VAL A 31 -11.87 6.75 -29.15
C VAL A 31 -11.79 7.61 -30.40
N ARG A 32 -12.88 7.68 -31.19
CA ARG A 32 -12.99 8.57 -32.34
C ARG A 32 -12.74 10.02 -31.95
N LYS A 33 -13.34 10.51 -30.87
CA LYS A 33 -13.11 11.87 -30.36
C LYS A 33 -11.64 12.10 -30.03
N HIS A 34 -10.98 11.15 -29.36
CA HIS A 34 -9.56 11.27 -29.02
C HIS A 34 -8.66 11.31 -30.26
N VAL A 35 -8.92 10.46 -31.26
CA VAL A 35 -8.17 10.42 -32.52
C VAL A 35 -8.37 11.71 -33.30
N LEU A 36 -9.61 12.16 -33.48
CA LEU A 36 -9.87 13.41 -34.21
C LEU A 36 -9.27 14.64 -33.50
N ALA A 37 -9.31 14.68 -32.17
CA ALA A 37 -8.71 15.76 -31.39
C ALA A 37 -7.18 15.83 -31.58
N VAL A 38 -6.49 14.69 -31.56
CA VAL A 38 -5.02 14.69 -31.76
C VAL A 38 -4.64 15.06 -33.19
N LEU A 39 -5.41 14.63 -34.20
CA LEU A 39 -5.16 15.00 -35.60
C LEU A 39 -5.43 16.49 -35.86
N GLN A 40 -6.42 17.07 -35.17
CA GLN A 40 -6.70 18.51 -35.27
C GLN A 40 -5.58 19.36 -34.65
N GLU A 41 -5.02 18.92 -33.53
CA GLU A 41 -3.96 19.65 -32.83
C GLU A 41 -2.56 19.41 -33.44
N PHE A 42 -2.32 18.22 -33.96
CA PHE A 42 -1.07 17.80 -34.61
C PHE A 42 -1.34 17.35 -36.05
N PRO A 43 -1.47 18.29 -36.99
CA PRO A 43 -1.90 18.00 -38.37
C PRO A 43 -0.86 17.24 -39.20
N THR A 44 0.37 17.09 -38.69
CA THR A 44 1.41 16.24 -39.28
C THR A 44 1.18 14.75 -39.03
N LEU A 45 0.29 14.40 -38.10
CA LEU A 45 -0.14 13.03 -37.85
C LEU A 45 -1.27 12.67 -38.81
N SER A 46 -1.22 11.45 -39.32
CA SER A 46 -2.27 10.85 -40.13
C SER A 46 -2.69 9.51 -39.52
N PRO A 47 -4.00 9.20 -39.47
CA PRO A 47 -4.44 7.88 -39.02
C PRO A 47 -4.15 6.83 -40.09
N SER A 48 -3.74 5.66 -39.66
CA SER A 48 -3.51 4.47 -40.50
C SER A 48 -4.00 3.23 -39.77
N VAL A 49 -4.24 2.16 -40.52
CA VAL A 49 -4.60 0.85 -39.99
C VAL A 49 -3.53 -0.13 -40.45
N ASP A 50 -2.76 -0.66 -39.50
CA ASP A 50 -1.61 -1.49 -39.79
C ASP A 50 -1.55 -2.70 -38.85
N THR A 51 -0.76 -3.70 -39.23
CA THR A 51 -0.51 -4.88 -38.39
C THR A 51 0.56 -4.55 -37.36
N TYR A 52 0.18 -4.60 -36.08
CA TYR A 52 1.07 -4.48 -34.94
C TYR A 52 1.44 -5.86 -34.41
N THR A 53 2.75 -6.11 -34.25
CA THR A 53 3.28 -7.34 -33.62
C THR A 53 3.69 -7.02 -32.19
N SER A 54 3.02 -7.65 -31.21
CA SER A 54 3.32 -7.49 -29.79
C SER A 54 4.60 -8.22 -29.39
N ASP A 55 5.10 -7.89 -28.19
CA ASP A 55 6.30 -8.53 -27.60
C ASP A 55 6.13 -10.06 -27.43
N SER A 56 4.89 -10.57 -27.40
CA SER A 56 4.56 -12.00 -27.38
C SER A 56 4.64 -12.69 -28.75
N GLY A 57 4.89 -11.95 -29.83
CA GLY A 57 4.88 -12.43 -31.21
C GLY A 57 3.50 -12.47 -31.87
N ALA A 58 2.42 -12.15 -31.14
CA ALA A 58 1.08 -12.07 -31.71
C ALA A 58 0.96 -10.83 -32.61
N SER A 59 0.37 -11.00 -33.79
CA SER A 59 0.15 -9.90 -34.74
C SER A 59 -1.33 -9.57 -34.83
N THR A 60 -1.68 -8.29 -34.69
CA THR A 60 -3.06 -7.81 -34.70
C THR A 60 -3.17 -6.52 -35.51
N VAL A 61 -4.27 -6.35 -36.23
CA VAL A 61 -4.54 -5.10 -36.94
C VAL A 61 -5.08 -4.06 -35.96
N LEU A 62 -4.41 -2.91 -35.87
CA LEU A 62 -4.73 -1.82 -34.94
C LEU A 62 -4.80 -0.48 -35.67
N LEU A 63 -5.63 0.42 -35.14
CA LEU A 63 -5.60 1.83 -35.53
C LEU A 63 -4.33 2.47 -34.95
N ASN A 64 -3.62 3.24 -35.77
CA ASN A 64 -2.51 4.06 -35.33
C ASN A 64 -2.62 5.50 -35.86
N ALA A 65 -1.92 6.41 -35.21
CA ALA A 65 -1.68 7.76 -35.70
C ALA A 65 -0.16 7.96 -35.86
N ARG A 66 0.28 8.19 -37.10
CA ARG A 66 1.70 8.29 -37.45
C ARG A 66 2.01 9.60 -38.14
N GLY A 67 3.13 10.21 -37.82
CA GLY A 67 3.59 11.41 -38.50
C GLY A 67 4.81 12.06 -37.85
N LEU A 68 5.16 13.23 -38.37
CA LEU A 68 6.34 13.97 -37.91
C LEU A 68 5.99 14.85 -36.72
N LEU A 69 6.80 14.79 -35.67
CA LEU A 69 6.66 15.57 -34.45
C LEU A 69 7.88 16.48 -34.29
N THR A 70 7.64 17.79 -34.34
CA THR A 70 8.66 18.81 -34.06
C THR A 70 8.78 19.04 -32.57
N VAL A 71 9.87 18.55 -31.98
CA VAL A 71 10.18 18.70 -30.56
C VAL A 71 10.92 20.02 -30.31
N SER A 72 12.00 20.25 -31.08
CA SER A 72 12.84 21.44 -31.07
C SER A 72 12.90 22.06 -32.47
N SER A 73 13.22 23.35 -32.58
CA SER A 73 13.49 24.01 -33.85
C SER A 73 14.92 23.76 -34.37
N ALA A 74 15.83 23.31 -33.51
CA ALA A 74 17.24 23.11 -33.84
C ALA A 74 17.55 21.73 -34.44
N LEU A 75 16.71 20.73 -34.15
CA LEU A 75 16.89 19.35 -34.61
C LEU A 75 15.76 18.93 -35.56
N PRO A 76 16.02 17.97 -36.46
CA PRO A 76 14.99 17.43 -37.33
C PRO A 76 13.81 16.87 -36.54
N PRO A 77 12.60 16.89 -37.11
CA PRO A 77 11.45 16.28 -36.48
C PRO A 77 11.69 14.78 -36.24
N VAL A 78 11.03 14.23 -35.23
CA VAL A 78 11.01 12.79 -34.99
C VAL A 78 9.75 12.19 -35.60
N LEU A 79 9.85 10.95 -36.06
CA LEU A 79 8.69 10.19 -36.47
C LEU A 79 8.01 9.62 -35.22
N LEU A 80 6.80 10.08 -34.93
CA LEU A 80 5.94 9.54 -33.88
C LEU A 80 4.94 8.54 -34.49
N THR A 81 4.78 7.37 -33.86
CA THR A 81 3.71 6.42 -34.17
C THR A 81 2.98 6.05 -32.88
N LEU A 82 1.69 6.33 -32.80
CA LEU A 82 0.82 6.01 -31.67
C LEU A 82 -0.09 4.85 -32.06
N TRP A 83 0.11 3.68 -31.47
CA TRP A 83 -0.77 2.53 -31.67
C TRP A 83 -1.84 2.50 -30.59
N LEU A 84 -3.09 2.27 -30.98
CA LEU A 84 -4.20 2.16 -30.06
C LEU A 84 -4.51 0.66 -29.82
N PRO A 85 -4.28 0.12 -28.61
CA PRO A 85 -4.65 -1.25 -28.28
C PRO A 85 -6.17 -1.45 -28.32
N ARG A 86 -6.66 -2.69 -28.44
CA ARG A 86 -8.10 -2.98 -28.58
C ARG A 86 -8.90 -2.63 -27.32
N GLU A 87 -8.22 -2.64 -26.19
CA GLU A 87 -8.71 -2.33 -24.85
C GLU A 87 -8.75 -0.81 -24.59
N TYR A 88 -8.27 0.02 -25.54
CA TYR A 88 -8.32 1.48 -25.43
C TYR A 88 -9.78 1.95 -25.26
N PRO A 89 -10.07 2.91 -24.34
CA PRO A 89 -9.14 3.78 -23.63
C PRO A 89 -8.69 3.31 -22.23
N TYR A 90 -9.09 2.11 -21.77
CA TYR A 90 -8.66 1.62 -20.45
C TYR A 90 -7.17 1.29 -20.39
N LEU A 91 -6.60 0.84 -21.52
CA LEU A 91 -5.15 0.79 -21.69
C LEU A 91 -4.63 2.03 -22.45
N PRO A 92 -3.47 2.58 -22.04
CA PRO A 92 -2.83 3.68 -22.75
C PRO A 92 -2.37 3.24 -24.16
N PRO A 93 -2.20 4.18 -25.10
CA PRO A 93 -1.65 3.88 -26.41
C PRO A 93 -0.16 3.50 -26.31
N LEU A 94 0.32 2.72 -27.29
CA LEU A 94 1.74 2.37 -27.41
C LEU A 94 2.42 3.38 -28.34
N ALA A 95 3.25 4.25 -27.77
CA ALA A 95 3.95 5.29 -28.51
C ALA A 95 5.36 4.83 -28.90
N TYR A 96 5.74 5.11 -30.15
CA TYR A 96 7.08 4.86 -30.68
C TYR A 96 7.62 6.11 -31.34
N VAL A 97 8.91 6.38 -31.13
CA VAL A 97 9.64 7.53 -31.64
C VAL A 97 10.87 7.02 -32.39
N PHE A 98 11.01 7.44 -33.63
CA PHE A 98 12.17 7.13 -34.47
C PHE A 98 12.75 8.41 -35.08
N PRO A 99 14.04 8.43 -35.45
CA PRO A 99 14.58 9.50 -36.27
C PRO A 99 13.77 9.61 -37.57
N ALA A 100 13.32 10.81 -37.92
CA ALA A 100 12.82 11.02 -39.27
C ALA A 100 13.98 10.82 -40.26
N ALA A 101 13.68 10.32 -41.45
CA ALA A 101 14.69 10.15 -42.49
C ALA A 101 15.40 11.49 -42.72
N ALA A 102 16.71 11.51 -42.48
CA ALA A 102 17.51 12.72 -42.62
C ALA A 102 17.58 13.13 -44.11
N PRO A 103 17.56 14.43 -44.44
CA PRO A 103 17.94 14.87 -45.78
C PRO A 103 19.35 14.37 -46.11
N SER A 104 19.63 14.08 -47.38
CA SER A 104 20.86 13.39 -47.83
C SER A 104 22.19 14.05 -47.44
N SER A 105 22.15 15.28 -46.89
CA SER A 105 23.31 16.06 -46.43
C SER A 105 23.54 16.04 -44.91
N ALA A 106 22.65 15.46 -44.11
CA ALA A 106 22.76 15.49 -42.65
C ALA A 106 23.39 14.20 -42.09
N ALA A 107 24.20 14.36 -41.02
CA ALA A 107 24.81 13.24 -40.32
C ALA A 107 23.74 12.24 -39.81
N PRO A 108 24.02 10.93 -39.83
CA PRO A 108 23.06 9.93 -39.39
C PRO A 108 22.73 10.14 -37.91
N LEU A 109 21.48 10.52 -37.63
CA LEU A 109 20.95 10.64 -36.27
C LEU A 109 20.51 9.27 -35.77
N SER A 110 20.72 9.03 -34.48
CA SER A 110 20.30 7.79 -33.81
C SER A 110 19.62 8.13 -32.50
N LEU A 111 18.78 7.22 -32.00
CA LEU A 111 18.16 7.38 -30.70
C LEU A 111 19.23 7.36 -29.60
N ALA A 112 19.11 8.27 -28.65
CA ALA A 112 19.99 8.39 -27.49
C ALA A 112 19.96 7.11 -26.64
N ARG A 113 21.14 6.50 -26.40
CA ARG A 113 21.24 5.18 -25.72
C ARG A 113 20.66 5.19 -24.31
N ASP A 114 20.94 6.25 -23.56
CA ASP A 114 20.56 6.42 -22.15
C ASP A 114 19.42 7.43 -22.00
N HIS A 115 18.40 7.34 -22.86
CA HIS A 115 17.25 8.25 -22.81
C HIS A 115 16.23 7.80 -21.74
N PRO A 116 15.80 8.70 -20.82
CA PRO A 116 14.94 8.32 -19.68
C PRO A 116 13.53 7.88 -20.10
N PHE A 117 13.05 8.38 -21.24
CA PHE A 117 11.67 8.15 -21.69
C PHE A 117 11.53 7.29 -22.94
N VAL A 118 12.62 6.94 -23.64
CA VAL A 118 12.57 6.26 -24.94
C VAL A 118 13.63 5.17 -24.95
N ASP A 119 13.26 3.97 -25.39
CA ASP A 119 14.22 2.89 -25.59
C ASP A 119 14.91 3.05 -26.96
N HIS A 120 16.24 3.14 -26.96
CA HIS A 120 17.03 3.31 -28.18
C HIS A 120 16.98 2.10 -29.13
N ARG A 121 16.67 0.90 -28.64
CA ARG A 121 16.65 -0.32 -29.47
C ARG A 121 15.33 -0.48 -30.21
N THR A 122 14.24 -0.21 -29.51
CA THR A 122 12.88 -0.43 -30.02
C THR A 122 12.21 0.85 -30.49
N GLY A 123 12.69 2.03 -30.08
CA GLY A 123 12.02 3.31 -30.25
C GLY A 123 10.80 3.48 -29.36
N ARG A 124 10.48 2.51 -28.48
CA ARG A 124 9.28 2.55 -27.65
C ARG A 124 9.42 3.61 -26.56
N VAL A 125 8.37 4.42 -26.40
CA VAL A 125 8.25 5.32 -25.26
C VAL A 125 7.98 4.49 -24.00
N ARG A 126 8.79 4.71 -22.98
CA ARG A 126 8.72 4.02 -21.70
C ARG A 126 7.51 4.48 -20.89
N ARG A 127 7.00 3.59 -20.05
CA ARG A 127 5.89 3.91 -19.13
C ARG A 127 6.28 4.93 -18.04
N THR A 128 7.57 5.19 -17.87
CA THR A 128 8.12 6.22 -16.97
C THR A 128 7.76 7.66 -17.38
N VAL A 129 7.11 7.87 -18.53
CA VAL A 129 6.48 9.16 -18.83
C VAL A 129 5.28 9.34 -17.90
N PRO A 130 5.23 10.39 -17.04
CA PRO A 130 4.21 10.52 -16.00
C PRO A 130 2.77 10.43 -16.53
N TYR A 131 2.51 10.97 -17.72
CA TYR A 131 1.19 10.91 -18.34
C TYR A 131 0.75 9.49 -18.76
N LEU A 132 1.69 8.58 -19.05
CA LEU A 132 1.40 7.17 -19.33
C LEU A 132 1.27 6.35 -18.03
N GLU A 133 1.98 6.74 -16.97
CA GLU A 133 1.89 6.13 -15.65
C GLU A 133 0.52 6.39 -15.02
N ASP A 134 0.09 7.65 -15.01
CA ASP A 134 -1.19 8.12 -14.46
C ASP A 134 -2.35 8.05 -15.48
N TRP A 135 -2.23 7.20 -16.51
CA TRP A 135 -3.26 7.10 -17.55
C TRP A 135 -4.59 6.63 -16.95
N ALA A 136 -5.61 7.51 -16.97
CA ALA A 136 -6.92 7.24 -16.41
C ALA A 136 -8.02 7.90 -17.23
N VAL A 137 -9.07 7.13 -17.56
CA VAL A 137 -10.26 7.65 -18.26
C VAL A 137 -11.24 8.22 -17.21
N PRO A 138 -11.84 9.41 -17.42
CA PRO A 138 -11.83 10.24 -18.63
C PRO A 138 -10.78 11.37 -18.65
N ARG A 139 -9.83 11.39 -17.70
CA ARG A 139 -8.85 12.48 -17.56
C ARG A 139 -7.80 12.47 -18.68
N SER A 140 -7.43 11.30 -19.17
CA SER A 140 -6.39 11.10 -20.17
C SER A 140 -6.97 11.03 -21.59
N SER A 141 -6.28 11.71 -22.50
CA SER A 141 -6.56 11.75 -23.95
C SER A 141 -5.28 11.59 -24.79
N LEU A 142 -5.42 11.21 -26.07
CA LEU A 142 -4.29 11.13 -27.01
C LEU A 142 -3.60 12.48 -27.21
N ALA A 143 -4.36 13.55 -27.36
CA ALA A 143 -3.81 14.89 -27.52
C ALA A 143 -2.98 15.33 -26.30
N GLY A 144 -3.49 15.05 -25.09
CA GLY A 144 -2.73 15.31 -23.86
C GLY A 144 -1.46 14.46 -23.76
N LEU A 145 -1.48 13.22 -24.24
CA LEU A 145 -0.27 12.40 -24.32
C LEU A 145 0.75 13.04 -25.26
N VAL A 146 0.37 13.44 -26.48
CA VAL A 146 1.32 14.05 -27.41
C VAL A 146 1.89 15.35 -26.84
N ARG A 147 1.08 16.19 -26.18
CA ARG A 147 1.60 17.37 -25.45
C ARG A 147 2.62 17.00 -24.38
N SER A 148 2.33 15.98 -23.57
CA SER A 148 3.25 15.49 -22.54
C SER A 148 4.53 14.93 -23.14
N LEU A 149 4.44 14.23 -24.28
CA LEU A 149 5.61 13.70 -24.99
C LEU A 149 6.46 14.86 -25.54
N VAL A 150 5.86 15.85 -26.18
CA VAL A 150 6.59 17.04 -26.65
C VAL A 150 7.30 17.74 -25.48
N ALA A 151 6.64 17.88 -24.33
CA ALA A 151 7.28 18.47 -23.14
C ALA A 151 8.45 17.61 -22.62
N ALA A 152 8.27 16.29 -22.50
CA ALA A 152 9.31 15.38 -22.03
C ALA A 152 10.51 15.31 -23.00
N LEU A 153 10.25 15.23 -24.30
CA LEU A 153 11.27 15.18 -25.34
C LEU A 153 11.99 16.53 -25.54
N ARG A 154 11.40 17.65 -25.12
CA ARG A 154 12.11 18.94 -25.07
C ARG A 154 13.13 19.00 -23.95
N MET A 155 12.84 18.35 -22.83
CA MET A 155 13.77 18.28 -21.70
C MET A 155 14.94 17.35 -21.99
N CYS A 156 14.68 16.23 -22.67
CA CYS A 156 15.68 15.28 -23.15
C CYS A 156 15.39 14.97 -24.61
N HIS A 157 16.21 15.48 -25.53
CA HIS A 157 15.94 15.23 -26.94
C HIS A 157 16.25 13.76 -27.29
N PRO A 158 15.36 13.04 -28.01
CA PRO A 158 15.55 11.61 -28.26
C PRO A 158 16.62 11.32 -29.32
N LEU A 159 16.97 12.31 -30.15
CA LEU A 159 18.01 12.17 -31.16
C LEU A 159 19.34 12.68 -30.63
N THR A 160 20.38 11.86 -30.77
CA THR A 160 21.77 12.25 -30.54
C THR A 160 22.53 12.21 -31.87
N PRO A 161 23.42 13.20 -32.15
CA PRO A 161 24.34 13.10 -33.25
C PRO A 161 25.29 11.91 -33.02
N ARG A 162 25.40 11.02 -34.01
CA ARG A 162 26.31 9.87 -33.93
C ARG A 162 27.75 10.34 -34.15
N PHE A 163 28.39 10.88 -33.12
CA PHE A 163 29.84 11.14 -33.16
C PHE A 163 30.61 9.85 -32.90
N GLY A 164 31.04 9.19 -33.97
CA GLY A 164 31.78 7.93 -33.89
C GLY A 164 32.48 7.51 -35.17
N SER A 165 33.74 7.93 -35.28
CA SER A 165 34.85 7.30 -36.02
C SER A 165 34.82 7.28 -37.55
N ALA A 166 35.11 8.44 -38.15
CA ALA A 166 35.90 8.51 -39.37
C ALA A 166 36.69 9.83 -39.35
N VAL A 167 37.94 9.78 -38.86
CA VAL A 167 38.96 10.69 -39.36
C VAL A 167 39.22 10.23 -40.80
N VAL A 168 38.45 10.78 -41.73
CA VAL A 168 38.72 10.70 -43.16
C VAL A 168 38.79 12.14 -43.63
N HIS A 169 39.96 12.50 -44.15
CA HIS A 169 40.20 13.78 -44.81
C HIS A 169 39.08 14.06 -45.82
N ALA A 170 38.29 15.10 -45.59
CA ALA A 170 37.45 15.68 -46.60
C ALA A 170 38.13 16.96 -47.09
N THR A 171 38.73 16.82 -48.26
CA THR A 171 39.18 17.88 -49.17
C THR A 171 38.08 18.92 -49.40
N THR A 172 38.47 20.18 -49.21
CA THR A 172 38.02 21.38 -49.93
C THR A 172 36.66 21.33 -50.63
N ARG A 173 35.63 21.87 -49.97
CA ARG A 173 34.66 22.74 -50.67
C ARG A 173 34.07 23.78 -49.71
N ALA A 174 34.32 25.05 -50.05
CA ALA A 174 33.90 26.22 -49.29
C ALA A 174 32.37 26.29 -49.11
N THR A 175 31.94 26.29 -47.85
CA THR A 175 30.73 26.95 -47.33
C THR A 175 31.17 27.81 -46.13
N PRO A 176 30.44 28.86 -45.73
CA PRO A 176 30.98 29.88 -44.84
C PRO A 176 31.19 29.26 -43.45
N VAL A 177 32.44 29.28 -42.99
CA VAL A 177 32.94 28.70 -41.73
C VAL A 177 32.07 29.04 -40.51
N GLU A 178 31.41 30.20 -40.54
CA GLU A 178 30.50 30.69 -39.49
C GLU A 178 29.23 29.85 -39.36
N GLU A 179 28.62 29.38 -40.45
CA GLU A 179 27.40 28.56 -40.38
C GLU A 179 27.69 27.16 -39.81
N GLU A 180 28.87 26.61 -40.08
CA GLU A 180 29.29 25.32 -39.54
C GLU A 180 29.65 25.42 -38.06
N GLN A 181 30.26 26.53 -37.64
CA GLN A 181 30.47 26.85 -36.22
C GLN A 181 29.15 27.05 -35.46
N GLU A 182 28.17 27.73 -36.05
CA GLU A 182 26.86 27.94 -35.41
C GLU A 182 26.08 26.63 -35.27
N ARG A 183 26.15 25.74 -36.27
CA ARG A 183 25.59 24.37 -36.19
C ARG A 183 26.28 23.52 -35.12
N MET A 184 27.61 23.64 -35.01
CA MET A 184 28.36 22.95 -33.95
C MET A 184 27.99 23.49 -32.57
N ARG A 185 27.91 24.82 -32.40
CA ARG A 185 27.54 25.47 -31.14
C ARG A 185 26.14 25.07 -30.69
N THR A 186 25.17 25.07 -31.61
CA THR A 186 23.80 24.65 -31.33
C THR A 186 23.71 23.16 -30.98
N ALA A 187 24.46 22.29 -31.65
CA ALA A 187 24.54 20.87 -31.30
C ALA A 187 25.16 20.64 -29.90
N LEU A 188 26.22 21.37 -29.55
CA LEU A 188 26.84 21.28 -28.22
C LEU A 188 25.92 21.81 -27.11
N LEU A 189 25.16 22.87 -27.38
CA LEU A 189 24.15 23.38 -26.44
C LEU A 189 23.03 22.36 -26.23
N ASP A 190 22.54 21.72 -27.29
CA ASP A 190 21.50 20.70 -27.19
C ASP A 190 21.97 19.46 -26.41
N GLU A 191 23.23 19.04 -26.59
CA GLU A 191 23.82 17.96 -25.79
C GLU A 191 23.92 18.34 -24.31
N LEU A 192 24.33 19.58 -23.99
CA LEU A 192 24.37 20.06 -22.61
C LEU A 192 22.97 20.13 -21.99
N VAL A 193 21.98 20.63 -22.72
CA VAL A 193 20.58 20.68 -22.28
C VAL A 193 20.05 19.26 -22.07
N SER A 194 20.31 18.35 -22.99
CA SER A 194 19.88 16.95 -22.87
C SER A 194 20.57 16.22 -21.71
N ARG A 195 21.83 16.53 -21.43
CA ARG A 195 22.55 15.99 -20.26
C ARG A 195 21.98 16.55 -18.95
N LEU A 196 21.73 17.86 -18.88
CA LEU A 196 21.07 18.47 -17.73
C LEU A 196 19.65 17.94 -17.53
N GLY A 197 18.92 17.70 -18.63
CA GLY A 197 17.61 17.05 -18.61
C GLY A 197 17.66 15.64 -18.03
N ARG A 198 18.67 14.84 -18.41
CA ARG A 198 18.90 13.51 -17.84
C ARG A 198 19.22 13.58 -16.36
N ASP A 199 20.12 14.46 -15.95
CA ASP A 199 20.54 14.62 -14.55
C ASP A 199 19.38 15.11 -13.68
N THR A 200 18.58 16.07 -14.18
CA THR A 200 17.38 16.55 -13.47
C THR A 200 16.28 15.51 -13.38
N ALA A 201 16.08 14.68 -14.42
CA ALA A 201 15.13 13.57 -14.38
C ALA A 201 15.59 12.48 -13.39
N ALA A 202 16.88 12.15 -13.35
CA ALA A 202 17.44 11.20 -12.39
C ALA A 202 17.30 11.71 -10.95
N PHE A 203 17.62 12.99 -10.71
CA PHE A 203 17.44 13.61 -9.40
C PHE A 203 15.98 13.58 -8.95
N ARG A 204 15.04 13.88 -9.85
CA ARG A 204 13.61 13.80 -9.54
C ARG A 204 13.18 12.39 -9.18
N GLY A 205 13.65 11.37 -9.92
CA GLY A 205 13.35 9.97 -9.60
C GLY A 205 13.78 9.58 -8.19
N HIS A 206 14.99 9.98 -7.77
CA HIS A 206 15.46 9.72 -6.40
C HIS A 206 14.60 10.43 -5.34
N VAL A 207 14.23 11.69 -5.59
CA VAL A 207 13.34 12.44 -4.68
C VAL A 207 11.95 11.79 -4.59
N ASP A 208 11.40 11.30 -5.70
CA ASP A 208 10.10 10.61 -5.70
C ASP A 208 10.18 9.30 -4.92
N GLU A 209 11.25 8.50 -5.08
CA GLU A 209 11.51 7.30 -4.27
C GLU A 209 11.57 7.61 -2.77
N ASP A 210 12.29 8.68 -2.39
CA ASP A 210 12.39 9.12 -0.99
C ASP A 210 11.04 9.60 -0.45
N ILE A 211 10.26 10.35 -1.23
CA ILE A 211 8.91 10.79 -0.86
C ILE A 211 8.01 9.57 -0.62
N HIS A 212 8.04 8.57 -1.50
CA HIS A 212 7.27 7.35 -1.34
C HIS A 212 7.69 6.56 -0.08
N ALA A 213 9.00 6.43 0.17
CA ALA A 213 9.52 5.77 1.36
C ALA A 213 9.07 6.48 2.65
N MET A 214 9.22 7.80 2.72
CA MET A 214 8.79 8.60 3.87
C MET A 214 7.27 8.56 4.07
N SER A 215 6.49 8.64 2.99
CA SER A 215 5.03 8.55 3.06
C SER A 215 4.57 7.19 3.59
N SER A 216 5.25 6.11 3.18
CA SER A 216 4.99 4.76 3.70
C SER A 216 5.24 4.67 5.20
N ILE A 217 6.39 5.21 5.66
CA ILE A 217 6.73 5.26 7.08
C ILE A 217 5.70 6.09 7.87
N GLN A 218 5.31 7.26 7.36
CA GLN A 218 4.28 8.09 7.99
C GLN A 218 2.93 7.37 8.10
N GLY A 219 2.53 6.63 7.05
CA GLY A 219 1.32 5.81 7.07
C GLY A 219 1.37 4.73 8.16
N SER A 220 2.51 4.05 8.31
CA SER A 220 2.73 3.05 9.36
C SER A 220 2.66 3.66 10.77
N LEU A 221 3.29 4.82 10.97
CA LEU A 221 3.24 5.51 12.27
C LEU A 221 1.81 5.92 12.64
N ARG A 222 1.04 6.46 11.69
CA ARG A 222 -0.36 6.83 11.92
C ARG A 222 -1.21 5.61 12.28
N ALA A 223 -1.09 4.52 11.51
CA ALA A 223 -1.82 3.30 11.79
C ALA A 223 -1.49 2.71 13.18
N ARG A 224 -0.22 2.79 13.60
CA ARG A 224 0.21 2.38 14.95
C ARG A 224 -0.32 3.34 16.03
N GLY A 225 -0.32 4.63 15.78
CA GLY A 225 -0.94 5.63 16.66
C GLY A 225 -2.42 5.35 16.88
N ASP A 226 -3.18 5.17 15.79
CA ASP A 226 -4.61 4.84 15.86
C ASP A 226 -4.87 3.53 16.60
N ALA A 227 -3.99 2.52 16.44
CA ALA A 227 -4.09 1.26 17.15
C ALA A 227 -3.83 1.42 18.65
N MET A 228 -2.83 2.22 19.04
CA MET A 228 -2.55 2.53 20.43
C MET A 228 -3.73 3.29 21.06
N ASP A 229 -4.27 4.30 20.38
CA ASP A 229 -5.40 5.08 20.89
C ASP A 229 -6.66 4.21 21.07
N ARG A 230 -6.88 3.23 20.18
CA ARG A 230 -7.94 2.23 20.38
C ARG A 230 -7.67 1.38 21.61
N ALA A 231 -6.47 0.84 21.75
CA ALA A 231 -6.11 0.00 22.89
C ALA A 231 -6.24 0.76 24.23
N VAL A 232 -5.87 2.04 24.27
CA VAL A 232 -6.04 2.88 25.47
C VAL A 232 -7.52 3.03 25.82
N ARG A 233 -8.38 3.33 24.83
CA ARG A 233 -9.83 3.43 25.06
C ARG A 233 -10.42 2.13 25.57
N ASP A 234 -10.04 1.00 24.97
CA ASP A 234 -10.51 -0.32 25.39
C ASP A 234 -10.09 -0.64 26.85
N LEU A 235 -8.86 -0.26 27.22
CA LEU A 235 -8.37 -0.41 28.60
C LEU A 235 -9.09 0.50 29.59
N GLU A 236 -9.41 1.74 29.20
CA GLU A 236 -10.19 2.66 30.03
C GLU A 236 -11.60 2.13 30.28
N ASP A 237 -12.25 1.59 29.25
CA ASP A 237 -13.58 0.97 29.37
C ASP A 237 -13.56 -0.25 30.29
N GLU A 238 -12.55 -1.12 30.17
CA GLU A 238 -12.42 -2.29 31.04
C GLU A 238 -12.09 -1.89 32.48
N ARG A 239 -11.24 -0.87 32.68
CA ARG A 239 -11.00 -0.30 34.02
C ARG A 239 -12.29 0.23 34.65
N LEU A 240 -13.11 0.97 33.90
CA LEU A 240 -14.40 1.48 34.37
C LEU A 240 -15.40 0.34 34.65
N ARG A 241 -15.34 -0.75 33.87
CA ARG A 241 -16.16 -1.95 34.11
C ARG A 241 -15.75 -2.65 35.40
N LEU A 242 -14.45 -2.85 35.62
CA LEU A 242 -13.92 -3.49 36.82
C LEU A 242 -14.24 -2.67 38.07
N GLU A 243 -14.10 -1.35 38.03
CA GLU A 243 -14.48 -0.49 39.15
C GLU A 243 -15.96 -0.60 39.53
N ARG A 244 -16.85 -0.68 38.54
CA ARG A 244 -18.28 -0.92 38.76
C ARG A 244 -18.52 -2.30 39.39
N ALA A 245 -17.80 -3.33 38.94
CA ALA A 245 -17.90 -4.67 39.52
C ALA A 245 -17.42 -4.71 40.98
N VAL A 246 -16.29 -4.07 41.29
CA VAL A 246 -15.74 -3.99 42.65
C VAL A 246 -16.69 -3.24 43.58
N THR A 247 -17.20 -2.08 43.16
CA THR A 247 -18.15 -1.30 43.98
C THR A 247 -19.45 -2.06 44.24
N ALA A 248 -19.96 -2.79 43.25
CA ALA A 248 -21.13 -3.67 43.43
C ALA A 248 -20.84 -4.83 44.41
N SER A 249 -19.68 -5.48 44.29
CA SER A 249 -19.26 -6.56 45.19
C SER A 249 -19.09 -6.07 46.64
N LEU A 250 -18.46 -4.91 46.83
CA LEU A 250 -18.33 -4.29 48.15
C LEU A 250 -19.68 -3.90 48.75
N SER A 251 -20.61 -3.40 47.94
CA SER A 251 -21.99 -3.13 48.37
C SER A 251 -22.70 -4.41 48.81
N HIS A 252 -22.57 -5.49 48.04
CA HIS A 252 -23.13 -6.79 48.40
C HIS A 252 -22.53 -7.33 49.71
N ARG A 253 -21.20 -7.26 49.87
CA ARG A 253 -20.49 -7.61 51.10
C ARG A 253 -21.01 -6.80 52.29
N GLY A 254 -21.21 -5.50 52.14
CA GLY A 254 -21.77 -4.64 53.18
C GLY A 254 -23.17 -5.08 53.62
N LYS A 255 -24.05 -5.43 52.67
CA LYS A 255 -25.39 -5.97 52.95
C LYS A 255 -25.32 -7.30 53.70
N LEU A 256 -24.44 -8.20 53.29
CA LEU A 256 -24.22 -9.50 53.96
C LEU A 256 -23.71 -9.31 55.39
N LEU A 257 -22.73 -8.42 55.59
CA LEU A 257 -22.20 -8.11 56.92
C LEU A 257 -23.27 -7.50 57.82
N ALA A 258 -24.08 -6.56 57.32
CA ALA A 258 -25.18 -5.98 58.08
C ALA A 258 -26.23 -7.04 58.47
N TRP A 259 -26.55 -7.96 57.55
CA TRP A 259 -27.42 -9.10 57.84
C TRP A 259 -26.83 -10.03 58.91
N LEU A 260 -25.53 -10.36 58.82
CA LEU A 260 -24.84 -11.19 59.81
C LEU A 260 -24.87 -10.54 61.20
N HIS A 261 -24.54 -9.24 61.32
CA HIS A 261 -24.58 -8.52 62.59
C HIS A 261 -25.99 -8.50 63.20
N LYS A 262 -27.03 -8.27 62.38
CA LYS A 262 -28.42 -8.32 62.84
C LYS A 262 -28.82 -9.72 63.32
N THR A 263 -28.22 -10.76 62.75
CA THR A 263 -28.51 -12.14 63.10
C THR A 263 -27.72 -12.58 64.35
N SER A 264 -26.47 -12.13 64.51
CA SER A 264 -25.66 -12.42 65.70
C SER A 264 -26.14 -11.66 66.94
N SER A 265 -26.57 -10.40 66.80
CA SER A 265 -27.14 -9.59 67.89
C SER A 265 -28.49 -10.08 68.41
N ARG A 266 -29.12 -11.03 67.69
CA ARG A 266 -30.34 -11.73 68.13
C ARG A 266 -30.07 -13.07 68.82
N ALA A 267 -28.81 -13.50 68.95
CA ALA A 267 -28.45 -14.70 69.67
C ALA A 267 -28.39 -14.43 71.19
N PRO A 268 -29.07 -15.22 72.05
CA PRO A 268 -29.01 -15.04 73.49
C PRO A 268 -27.62 -15.38 74.04
N GLU A 269 -27.14 -14.60 75.03
CA GLU A 269 -25.90 -14.87 75.75
C GLU A 269 -25.98 -16.25 76.44
N HIS A 270 -25.06 -17.16 76.10
CA HIS A 270 -24.94 -18.45 76.79
C HIS A 270 -23.48 -18.85 77.03
N ASP A 271 -23.30 -19.59 78.12
CA ASP A 271 -22.09 -19.84 78.90
C ASP A 271 -20.77 -20.07 78.13
N ALA A 272 -19.70 -19.50 78.68
CA ALA A 272 -18.32 -19.45 78.20
C ALA A 272 -17.58 -20.81 78.05
N ARG A 273 -18.30 -21.94 78.02
CA ARG A 273 -17.73 -23.29 77.80
C ARG A 273 -18.33 -24.03 76.61
N ALA A 274 -19.32 -23.45 75.93
CA ALA A 274 -19.87 -23.97 74.68
C ALA A 274 -19.29 -23.21 73.48
N PRO A 275 -19.02 -23.87 72.34
CA PRO A 275 -18.55 -23.19 71.13
C PRO A 275 -19.56 -22.10 70.71
N PRO A 276 -19.07 -20.94 70.23
CA PRO A 276 -19.90 -19.76 70.02
C PRO A 276 -21.05 -20.05 69.04
N PRO A 277 -22.21 -19.37 69.16
CA PRO A 277 -23.37 -19.60 68.32
C PRO A 277 -23.18 -18.91 66.96
N LEU A 278 -22.22 -19.42 66.17
CA LEU A 278 -22.18 -19.21 64.71
C LEU A 278 -23.09 -20.23 64.00
N ALA A 279 -24.25 -20.52 64.60
CA ALA A 279 -25.26 -21.37 64.00
C ALA A 279 -26.44 -20.47 63.58
N PRO A 280 -26.51 -19.99 62.31
CA PRO A 280 -27.84 -19.68 61.77
C PRO A 280 -28.70 -20.92 62.01
N HIS A 281 -29.98 -20.75 62.35
CA HIS A 281 -30.93 -21.82 62.74
C HIS A 281 -31.10 -23.00 61.74
N ALA A 282 -30.26 -23.10 60.70
CA ALA A 282 -30.10 -24.22 59.79
C ALA A 282 -28.85 -25.11 60.05
N ALA A 283 -28.04 -24.83 61.07
CA ALA A 283 -26.83 -25.61 61.38
C ALA A 283 -27.07 -26.71 62.42
N ALA A 284 -27.98 -27.63 62.13
CA ALA A 284 -28.00 -28.96 62.77
C ALA A 284 -27.39 -29.97 61.78
N GLY A 285 -26.45 -30.81 62.23
CA GLY A 285 -25.80 -31.86 61.43
C GLY A 285 -24.35 -31.55 61.03
N ASP A 286 -23.89 -32.03 59.87
CA ASP A 286 -22.48 -32.03 59.43
C ASP A 286 -21.92 -30.63 59.00
N ALA A 287 -22.69 -29.54 59.16
CA ALA A 287 -22.31 -28.19 58.74
C ALA A 287 -20.96 -27.66 59.31
N PRO A 288 -20.60 -27.85 60.59
CA PRO A 288 -19.31 -27.38 61.10
C PRO A 288 -18.14 -28.19 60.52
N ARG A 289 -18.32 -29.48 60.26
CA ARG A 289 -17.31 -30.32 59.60
C ARG A 289 -17.10 -29.90 58.15
N TRP A 290 -18.18 -29.55 57.46
CA TRP A 290 -18.12 -28.98 56.11
C TRP A 290 -17.35 -27.66 56.08
N LEU A 291 -17.67 -26.74 57.00
CA LEU A 291 -16.99 -25.45 57.08
C LEU A 291 -15.50 -25.58 57.37
N GLU A 292 -15.14 -26.42 58.34
CA GLU A 292 -13.73 -26.70 58.67
C GLU A 292 -12.99 -27.27 57.45
N SER A 293 -13.59 -28.24 56.77
CA SER A 293 -13.01 -28.86 55.57
C SER A 293 -12.88 -27.88 54.40
N LYS A 294 -13.81 -26.94 54.26
CA LYS A 294 -13.74 -25.90 53.23
C LYS A 294 -12.72 -24.81 53.58
N ALA A 295 -12.60 -24.46 54.86
CA ALA A 295 -11.59 -23.52 55.33
C ALA A 295 -10.18 -24.07 55.13
N SER A 296 -9.96 -25.37 55.43
CA SER A 296 -8.67 -26.03 55.20
C SER A 296 -8.32 -26.18 53.72
N GLU A 297 -9.32 -26.41 52.85
CA GLU A 297 -9.10 -26.39 51.38
C GLU A 297 -8.58 -25.02 50.91
N LEU A 298 -9.24 -23.94 51.33
CA LEU A 298 -8.84 -22.57 50.96
C LEU A 298 -7.49 -22.18 51.56
N ALA A 299 -7.20 -22.61 52.79
CA ALA A 299 -5.90 -22.38 53.41
C ALA A 299 -4.76 -23.07 52.64
N VAL A 300 -5.02 -24.24 52.05
CA VAL A 300 -4.03 -24.90 51.17
C VAL A 300 -3.79 -24.06 49.91
N ASP A 301 -4.83 -23.53 49.27
CA ASP A 301 -4.66 -22.65 48.10
C ASP A 301 -3.80 -21.43 48.45
N ASP A 302 -4.09 -20.73 49.56
CA ASP A 302 -3.31 -19.60 50.03
C ASP A 302 -1.82 -19.97 50.29
N THR A 303 -1.56 -21.17 50.82
CA THR A 303 -0.18 -21.65 51.04
C THR A 303 0.54 -21.95 49.73
N VAL A 304 -0.16 -22.48 48.72
CA VAL A 304 0.43 -22.74 47.40
C VAL A 304 0.78 -21.43 46.70
N ASP A 305 -0.10 -20.44 46.77
CA ASP A 305 0.14 -19.10 46.21
C ASP A 305 1.34 -18.42 46.90
N ALA A 306 1.42 -18.47 48.22
CA ALA A 306 2.56 -17.94 48.98
C ALA A 306 3.88 -18.65 48.65
N LEU A 307 3.85 -19.97 48.45
CA LEU A 307 5.01 -20.75 48.01
C LEU A 307 5.45 -20.38 46.59
N GLY A 308 4.50 -20.03 45.71
CA GLY A 308 4.75 -19.53 44.37
C GLY A 308 5.52 -18.21 44.39
N HIS A 309 5.06 -17.25 45.19
CA HIS A 309 5.75 -15.97 45.37
C HIS A 309 7.16 -16.15 45.97
N ALA A 310 7.33 -17.01 46.98
CA ALA A 310 8.65 -17.28 47.55
C ALA A 310 9.64 -17.87 46.53
N LEU A 311 9.15 -18.69 45.59
CA LEU A 311 9.96 -19.22 44.49
C LEU A 311 10.36 -18.14 43.48
N GLU A 312 9.43 -17.24 43.13
CA GLU A 312 9.66 -16.11 42.19
C GLU A 312 10.66 -15.11 42.75
N ASP A 313 10.57 -14.80 44.05
CA ASP A 313 11.47 -13.88 44.75
C ASP A 313 12.86 -14.50 45.04
N GLY A 314 13.03 -15.81 44.77
CA GLY A 314 14.29 -16.53 44.95
C GLY A 314 14.60 -16.88 46.41
N ASP A 315 13.64 -16.70 47.31
CA ASP A 315 13.81 -16.88 48.75
C ASP A 315 13.45 -18.30 49.21
N LEU A 316 14.40 -18.93 49.89
CA LEU A 316 14.24 -20.10 50.78
C LEU A 316 13.77 -21.44 50.17
N ILE A 317 13.40 -21.55 48.90
CA ILE A 317 12.88 -22.81 48.32
C ILE A 317 13.42 -23.06 46.90
N SER A 318 14.15 -24.17 46.70
CA SER A 318 14.52 -24.62 45.35
C SER A 318 13.28 -25.11 44.58
N PHE A 319 13.27 -24.99 43.25
CA PHE A 319 12.16 -25.48 42.40
C PHE A 319 11.77 -26.94 42.70
N GLN A 320 12.76 -27.80 42.96
CA GLN A 320 12.52 -29.20 43.31
C GLN A 320 11.80 -29.37 44.65
N GLU A 321 12.10 -28.50 45.62
CA GLU A 321 11.45 -28.50 46.93
C GLU A 321 10.02 -27.91 46.84
N TYR A 322 9.82 -26.86 46.04
CA TYR A 322 8.50 -26.30 45.74
C TYR A 322 7.55 -27.36 45.17
N ILE A 323 7.98 -28.07 44.12
CA ILE A 323 7.15 -29.12 43.49
C ILE A 323 6.83 -30.26 44.46
N LYS A 324 7.75 -30.62 45.37
CA LYS A 324 7.47 -31.63 46.42
C LYS A 324 6.37 -31.15 47.37
N ARG A 325 6.45 -29.91 47.85
CA ARG A 325 5.48 -29.34 48.79
C ARG A 325 4.10 -29.17 48.17
N VAL A 326 4.02 -28.63 46.95
CA VAL A 326 2.75 -28.48 46.21
C VAL A 326 2.08 -29.85 45.99
N LYS A 327 2.83 -30.91 45.70
CA LYS A 327 2.25 -32.26 45.55
C LYS A 327 1.64 -32.81 46.84
N VAL A 328 2.27 -32.54 47.98
CA VAL A 328 1.73 -32.95 49.30
C VAL A 328 0.46 -32.15 49.60
N LEU A 329 0.53 -30.84 49.45
CA LEU A 329 -0.59 -29.92 49.65
C LEU A 329 -1.78 -30.24 48.74
N ALA A 330 -1.56 -30.48 47.45
CA ALA A 330 -2.63 -30.87 46.52
C ALA A 330 -3.32 -32.18 46.92
N ARG A 331 -2.58 -33.11 47.52
CA ARG A 331 -3.15 -34.35 48.05
C ARG A 331 -3.97 -34.10 49.32
N GLU A 332 -3.53 -33.21 50.19
CA GLU A 332 -4.30 -32.77 51.37
C GLU A 332 -5.58 -32.04 50.94
N GLN A 333 -5.48 -31.13 49.99
CA GLN A 333 -6.61 -30.42 49.39
C GLN A 333 -7.64 -31.39 48.83
N PHE A 334 -7.22 -32.46 48.13
CA PHE A 334 -8.13 -33.49 47.64
C PHE A 334 -8.95 -34.13 48.76
N PHE A 335 -8.33 -34.45 49.90
CA PHE A 335 -9.06 -35.01 51.05
C PHE A 335 -10.04 -34.01 51.66
N HIS A 336 -9.67 -32.74 51.73
CA HIS A 336 -10.55 -31.66 52.19
C HIS A 336 -11.73 -31.42 51.24
N CYS A 337 -11.50 -31.42 49.93
CA CYS A 337 -12.57 -31.36 48.92
C CYS A 337 -13.54 -32.54 49.04
N HIS A 338 -12.99 -33.75 49.22
CA HIS A 338 -13.79 -34.97 49.34
C HIS A 338 -14.61 -34.99 50.65
N ALA A 339 -14.01 -34.61 51.78
CA ALA A 339 -14.70 -34.51 53.07
C ALA A 339 -15.81 -33.44 53.04
N ALA A 340 -15.58 -32.30 52.39
CA ALA A 340 -16.62 -31.29 52.15
C ALA A 340 -17.74 -31.82 51.24
N GLY A 341 -17.42 -32.54 50.17
CA GLY A 341 -18.41 -33.14 49.26
C GLY A 341 -19.31 -34.17 49.95
N THR A 342 -18.71 -35.10 50.69
CA THR A 342 -19.43 -36.16 51.42
C THR A 342 -20.31 -35.61 52.55
N SER A 343 -19.86 -34.57 53.23
CA SER A 343 -20.63 -33.88 54.28
C SER A 343 -21.90 -33.19 53.75
N MET A 344 -21.92 -32.75 52.49
CA MET A 344 -23.12 -32.18 51.83
C MET A 344 -24.12 -33.28 51.43
N MET A 345 -23.63 -34.44 50.98
CA MET A 345 -24.46 -35.55 50.48
C MET A 345 -25.23 -36.28 51.60
N SER A 346 -24.70 -36.27 52.83
CA SER A 346 -25.34 -36.80 54.05
C SER A 346 -26.72 -36.17 54.35
N LYS A 347 -27.00 -34.97 53.81
CA LYS A 347 -28.28 -34.25 54.02
C LYS A 347 -29.41 -34.65 53.05
N HIS A 348 -29.16 -35.48 52.04
CA HIS A 348 -30.17 -35.86 51.03
C HIS A 348 -30.80 -37.25 51.23
N THR A 349 -30.45 -37.94 52.32
CA THR A 349 -30.94 -39.29 52.65
C THR A 349 -31.70 -39.37 53.98
N LYS A 350 -32.39 -38.29 54.37
CA LYS A 350 -33.40 -38.31 55.43
C LYS A 350 -34.63 -37.49 55.08
#